data_AF-A0A530GF99-F1
#
_entry.id   AF-A0A530GF99-F1
#
_cell.length_a   1.000
_cell.length_b   1.000
_cell.length_c   1.000
_cell.angle_alpha   90.00
_cell.angle_beta   90.00
_cell.angle_gamma   90.00
#
_symmetry.space_group_name_H-M   'P 1'
#
loop_
_entity.id
_entity.type
_entity.pdbx_description
1 polymer ?
#
loop_
_entity_poly.entity_id
_entity_poly.type
_entity_poly.pdbx_seq_one_letter_code
_entity_poly.pdbx_strand_id
1 'polypeptide(L)'
;GNPAPDPLSLRPLLSRSLGVKRNGEMLREAVSTLLPLAKRHDAASDPAVVGLLIAVAAFLREESRGAHHRTDFPYRADIARRSRLTLEEALTKAEEFPCSPTLED
;
A
#
# COMPACT_ATOMS: atom_id res chain seq x y z
N GLY A 1 -23.12 -4.57 15.01
CA GLY A 1 -22.98 -4.23 13.58
C GLY A 1 -21.59 -3.70 13.36
N ASN A 2 -20.96 -4.00 12.22
CA ASN A 2 -19.66 -3.43 11.89
C ASN A 2 -19.77 -1.89 11.91
N PRO A 3 -18.80 -1.15 12.48
CA PRO A 3 -18.81 0.31 12.40
C PRO A 3 -18.82 0.77 10.93
N ALA A 4 -19.45 1.91 10.67
CA ALA A 4 -19.41 2.50 9.33
C ALA A 4 -17.96 2.85 8.95
N PRO A 5 -17.50 2.52 7.72
CA PRO A 5 -16.14 2.85 7.29
C PRO A 5 -15.85 4.36 7.31
N ASP A 6 -14.69 4.74 7.86
CA ASP A 6 -14.17 6.11 7.87
C ASP A 6 -12.85 6.20 7.07
N PRO A 7 -12.92 6.50 5.76
CA PRO A 7 -11.72 6.66 4.93
C PRO A 7 -10.95 7.96 5.20
N LEU A 8 -11.55 8.94 5.90
CA LEU A 8 -10.90 10.24 6.14
C LEU A 8 -9.72 10.09 7.11
N SER A 9 -9.85 9.19 8.08
CA SER A 9 -8.80 8.83 9.03
C SER A 9 -7.48 8.41 8.36
N LEU A 10 -7.55 7.72 7.22
CA LEU A 10 -6.37 7.22 6.48
C LEU A 10 -5.88 8.14 5.38
N ARG A 11 -6.66 9.15 5.00
CA ARG A 11 -6.34 10.03 3.86
C ARG A 11 -4.94 10.67 3.95
N PRO A 12 -4.46 11.16 5.12
CA PRO A 12 -3.12 11.72 5.21
C PRO A 12 -2.03 10.68 4.89
N LEU A 13 -2.17 9.47 5.41
CA LEU A 13 -1.23 8.37 5.15
C LEU A 13 -1.22 7.97 3.69
N LEU A 14 -2.39 7.71 3.11
CA LEU A 14 -2.50 7.27 1.71
C LEU A 14 -2.00 8.36 0.74
N SER A 15 -2.26 9.63 1.04
CA SER A 15 -1.81 10.74 0.17
C SER A 15 -0.29 10.89 0.16
N ARG A 16 0.39 10.67 1.29
CA ARG A 16 1.85 10.73 1.36
C ARG A 16 2.49 9.55 0.63
N SER A 17 2.05 8.33 0.92
CA SER A 17 2.76 7.13 0.46
C SER A 17 2.30 6.60 -0.90
N LEU A 18 1.06 6.91 -1.31
CA LEU A 18 0.45 6.44 -2.57
C LEU A 18 0.15 7.58 -3.55
N GLY A 19 0.79 8.73 -3.37
CA GLY A 19 0.69 9.89 -4.27
C GLY A 19 1.29 9.63 -5.67
N VAL A 20 1.43 10.69 -6.47
CA VAL A 20 1.87 10.58 -7.88
C VAL A 20 3.25 9.94 -8.01
N LYS A 21 4.21 10.36 -7.17
CA LYS A 21 5.56 9.79 -7.11
C LYS A 21 5.62 8.76 -5.99
N ARG A 22 6.10 7.56 -6.32
CA ARG A 22 6.24 6.45 -5.37
C ARG A 22 7.66 5.90 -5.44
N ASN A 23 8.13 5.30 -4.36
CA ASN A 23 9.36 4.51 -4.34
C ASN A 23 9.15 3.27 -3.46
N GLY A 24 9.99 2.26 -3.60
CA GLY A 24 9.85 1.01 -2.87
C GLY A 24 9.89 1.15 -1.35
N GLU A 25 10.64 2.12 -0.82
CA GLU A 25 10.74 2.36 0.62
C GLU A 25 9.43 2.90 1.21
N MET A 26 8.90 3.98 0.63
CA MET A 26 7.61 4.56 1.04
C MET A 26 6.45 3.56 0.89
N LEU A 27 6.52 2.70 -0.13
CA LEU A 27 5.51 1.66 -0.34
C LEU A 27 5.59 0.57 0.74
N ARG A 28 6.80 0.15 1.13
CA ARG A 28 6.98 -0.80 2.26
C ARG A 28 6.46 -0.21 3.56
N GLU A 29 6.82 1.04 3.86
CA GLU A 29 6.33 1.74 5.06
C GLU A 29 4.80 1.83 5.10
N ALA A 30 4.18 2.15 3.96
CA ALA A 30 2.73 2.17 3.84
C ALA A 30 2.11 0.80 4.14
N VAL A 31 2.67 -0.26 3.56
CA VAL A 31 2.21 -1.64 3.78
C VAL A 31 2.33 -2.02 5.26
N SER A 32 3.48 -1.78 5.88
CA SER A 32 3.71 -2.05 7.31
C SER A 32 2.75 -1.29 8.22
N THR A 33 2.37 -0.07 7.85
CA THR A 33 1.44 0.75 8.65
C THR A 33 -0.02 0.34 8.43
N LEU A 34 -0.39 -0.06 7.21
CA LEU A 34 -1.78 -0.43 6.87
C LEU A 34 -2.17 -1.82 7.37
N LEU A 35 -1.23 -2.77 7.40
CA LEU A 35 -1.49 -4.15 7.83
C LEU A 35 -2.15 -4.25 9.22
N PRO A 36 -1.64 -3.62 10.30
CA PRO A 36 -2.30 -3.68 11.60
C PRO A 36 -3.68 -3.02 11.56
N LEU A 37 -3.86 -1.92 10.82
CA LEU A 37 -5.15 -1.21 10.73
C LEU A 37 -6.22 -2.07 10.03
N ALA A 38 -5.83 -2.81 9.00
CA ALA A 38 -6.70 -3.76 8.30
C ALA A 38 -7.19 -4.90 9.21
N LYS A 39 -6.44 -5.24 10.27
CA LYS A 39 -6.77 -6.32 11.22
C LYS A 39 -7.56 -5.86 12.46
N ARG A 40 -7.83 -4.55 12.63
CA ARG A 40 -8.42 -3.98 13.88
C ARG A 40 -9.95 -4.07 14.02
N HIS A 41 -10.67 -4.47 12.96
CA HIS A 41 -12.14 -4.57 12.93
C HIS A 41 -12.87 -3.30 13.40
N ASP A 42 -12.36 -2.13 13.01
CA ASP A 42 -12.96 -0.83 13.31
C ASP A 42 -13.27 -0.02 12.04
N ALA A 43 -13.71 1.23 12.20
CA ALA A 43 -14.07 2.10 11.08
C ALA A 43 -12.93 2.32 10.07
N ALA A 44 -11.67 2.15 10.47
CA ALA A 44 -10.51 2.29 9.60
C ALA A 44 -10.14 0.99 8.87
N SER A 45 -10.71 -0.16 9.25
CA SER A 45 -10.30 -1.47 8.71
C SER A 45 -10.62 -1.64 7.23
N ASP A 46 -11.85 -1.37 6.78
CA ASP A 46 -12.19 -1.52 5.35
C ASP A 46 -11.37 -0.55 4.46
N PRO A 47 -11.22 0.75 4.82
CA PRO A 47 -10.32 1.64 4.11
C PRO A 47 -8.86 1.18 4.14
N ALA A 48 -8.39 0.61 5.25
CA ALA A 48 -7.03 0.09 5.37
C ALA A 48 -6.81 -1.12 4.45
N VAL A 49 -7.78 -2.01 4.33
CA VAL A 49 -7.74 -3.15 3.39
C VAL A 49 -7.59 -2.66 1.95
N VAL A 50 -8.37 -1.66 1.54
CA VAL A 50 -8.27 -1.07 0.20
C VAL A 50 -6.92 -0.38 -0.01
N GLY A 51 -6.47 0.40 0.97
CA GLY A 51 -5.16 1.05 0.95
C GLY A 51 -4.02 0.02 0.81
N LEU A 52 -4.11 -1.09 1.54
CA LEU A 52 -3.13 -2.18 1.53
C LEU A 52 -3.06 -2.83 0.15
N LEU A 53 -4.20 -3.13 -0.45
CA LEU A 53 -4.27 -3.68 -1.82
C LEU A 53 -3.58 -2.76 -2.84
N ILE A 54 -3.83 -1.45 -2.76
CA ILE A 54 -3.19 -0.47 -3.65
C ILE A 54 -1.68 -0.41 -3.40
N ALA A 55 -1.26 -0.36 -2.14
CA ALA A 55 0.16 -0.29 -1.77
C ALA A 55 0.95 -1.52 -2.23
N VAL A 56 0.40 -2.72 -2.01
CA VAL A 56 1.02 -3.98 -2.44
C VAL A 56 1.05 -4.07 -3.97
N ALA A 57 -0.05 -3.74 -4.66
CA ALA A 57 -0.08 -3.75 -6.12
C ALA A 57 0.94 -2.76 -6.73
N ALA A 58 1.10 -1.58 -6.12
CA ALA A 58 2.09 -0.59 -6.51
C ALA A 58 3.52 -1.05 -6.21
N PHE A 59 3.73 -1.76 -5.10
CA PHE A 59 5.02 -2.33 -4.70
C PHE A 59 5.50 -3.38 -5.70
N LEU A 60 4.64 -4.34 -6.04
CA LEU A 60 4.92 -5.43 -6.99
C LEU A 60 5.12 -4.96 -8.44
N ARG A 61 4.68 -3.73 -8.76
CA ARG A 61 4.82 -3.15 -10.10
C ARG A 61 6.09 -2.31 -10.21
N GLU A 62 7.18 -2.96 -10.58
CA GLU A 62 8.52 -2.40 -10.80
C GLU A 62 8.68 -1.75 -12.19
N GLU A 63 7.83 -0.77 -12.50
CA GLU A 63 7.95 0.07 -13.70
C GLU A 63 7.25 1.41 -13.48
N SER A 64 7.41 2.34 -14.42
CA SER A 64 6.59 3.55 -14.51
C SER A 64 5.77 3.54 -15.79
N ARG A 65 4.43 3.65 -15.66
CA ARG A 65 3.49 3.64 -16.78
C ARG A 65 2.21 4.39 -16.44
N GLY A 66 1.83 5.36 -17.27
CA GLY A 66 0.63 6.17 -17.06
C GLY A 66 0.68 6.91 -15.73
N ALA A 67 -0.36 6.80 -14.91
CA ALA A 67 -0.43 7.42 -13.57
C ALA A 67 0.38 6.69 -12.48
N HIS A 68 0.97 5.53 -12.80
CA HIS A 68 1.87 4.82 -11.89
C HIS A 68 3.31 5.24 -12.16
N HIS A 69 3.89 6.06 -11.28
CA HIS A 69 5.27 6.51 -11.38
C HIS A 69 6.10 6.06 -10.17
N ARG A 70 7.07 5.17 -10.44
CA ARG A 70 8.06 4.64 -9.50
C ARG A 70 9.39 5.34 -9.76
N THR A 71 9.89 6.13 -8.81
CA THR A 71 11.15 6.87 -8.99
C THR A 71 12.36 5.95 -9.01
N ASP A 72 12.24 4.78 -8.38
CA ASP A 72 13.21 3.67 -8.39
C ASP A 72 13.08 2.76 -9.63
N PHE A 73 11.98 2.87 -10.38
CA PHE A 73 11.77 2.19 -11.66
C PHE A 73 11.18 3.19 -12.69
N PRO A 74 11.96 4.17 -13.16
CA PRO A 74 11.45 5.32 -13.92
C PRO A 74 11.00 4.98 -15.34
N TYR A 75 11.40 3.81 -15.86
CA TYR A 75 11.07 3.36 -17.20
C TYR A 75 9.89 2.38 -17.20
N ARG A 76 9.19 2.33 -18.32
CA ARG A 76 8.17 1.30 -18.57
C ARG A 76 8.85 -0.01 -18.97
N ALA A 77 8.25 -1.14 -18.61
CA ALA A 77 8.67 -2.43 -19.16
C ALA A 77 8.32 -2.55 -20.65
N ASP A 78 9.04 -3.38 -21.41
CA ASP A 78 8.76 -3.60 -22.83
C ASP A 78 7.37 -4.21 -23.05
N ILE A 79 6.99 -5.16 -22.20
CA ILE A 79 5.70 -5.85 -22.25
C ILE A 79 4.80 -5.32 -21.13
N ALA A 80 3.67 -4.74 -21.52
CA ALA A 80 2.65 -4.30 -20.57
C ALA A 80 1.93 -5.51 -19.96
N ARG A 81 2.05 -5.69 -18.64
CA ARG A 81 1.31 -6.71 -17.88
C ARG A 81 0.22 -6.06 -17.01
N ARG A 82 -0.97 -6.64 -17.03
CA ARG A 82 -2.02 -6.31 -16.05
C ARG A 82 -1.67 -6.97 -14.72
N SER A 83 -1.85 -6.22 -13.64
CA SER A 83 -1.76 -6.77 -12.29
C SER A 83 -3.12 -7.34 -11.88
N ARG A 84 -3.10 -8.50 -11.23
CA ARG A 84 -4.22 -9.06 -10.47
C ARG A 84 -3.67 -9.40 -9.09
N LEU A 85 -4.47 -9.11 -8.06
CA LEU A 85 -4.08 -9.31 -6.67
C LEU A 85 -5.33 -9.64 -5.87
N THR A 86 -5.31 -10.73 -5.12
CA THR A 86 -6.36 -11.07 -4.15
C THR A 86 -6.04 -10.46 -2.79
N LEU A 87 -7.05 -10.39 -1.91
CA LEU A 87 -6.84 -9.95 -0.54
C LEU A 87 -5.86 -10.86 0.21
N GLU A 88 -5.97 -12.18 0.03
CA GLU A 88 -5.08 -13.16 0.66
C GLU A 88 -3.63 -12.99 0.21
N GLU A 89 -3.40 -12.81 -1.10
CA GLU A 89 -2.06 -12.53 -1.64
C GLU A 89 -1.49 -11.22 -1.09
N ALA A 90 -2.33 -10.18 -0.96
CA ALA A 90 -1.91 -8.90 -0.41
C ALA A 90 -1.53 -9.00 1.07
N LEU A 91 -2.33 -9.71 1.87
CA LEU A 91 -2.03 -9.95 3.30
C LEU A 91 -0.75 -10.76 3.47
N THR A 92 -0.59 -11.84 2.70
CA THR A 92 0.63 -12.67 2.71
C THR A 92 1.85 -11.84 2.36
N LYS A 93 1.76 -11.02 1.31
CA LYS A 93 2.86 -10.13 0.91
C LYS A 93 3.15 -9.07 1.96
N ALA A 94 2.13 -8.54 2.64
CA ALA A 94 2.29 -7.52 3.67
C ALA A 94 3.03 -8.03 4.91
N GLU A 95 2.90 -9.32 5.23
CA GLU A 95 3.58 -9.95 6.36
C GLU A 95 5.10 -10.06 6.16
N GLU A 96 5.60 -9.90 4.93
CA GLU A 96 7.04 -9.79 4.62
C GLU A 96 7.65 -8.45 5.07
N PHE A 97 6.82 -7.44 5.39
CA PHE A 97 7.26 -6.10 5.77
C PHE A 97 6.90 -5.80 7.23
N PRO A 98 7.61 -6.39 8.21
CA PRO A 98 7.36 -6.08 9.61
C PRO A 98 7.56 -4.58 9.85
N CYS A 99 6.70 -4.01 10.69
CA CYS A 99 6.88 -2.65 11.19
C CYS A 99 8.28 -2.57 11.81
N SER A 100 9.18 -1.78 11.20
CA SER A 100 10.42 -1.45 11.88
C SER A 100 10.04 -0.64 13.11
N PRO A 101 10.45 -1.02 14.33
CA PRO A 101 10.31 -0.13 15.47
C PRO A 101 11.03 1.16 15.09
N THR A 102 10.32 2.28 15.11
CA THR A 102 10.92 3.60 14.96
C THR A 102 12.11 3.64 15.90
N LEU A 103 13.32 3.82 15.37
CA LEU A 103 14.46 4.20 16.19
C LEU A 103 14.13 5.60 16.69
N GLU A 104 13.62 5.67 17.91
CA GLU A 104 13.68 6.87 18.74
C GLU A 104 15.15 7.08 19.11
N ASP A 105 15.73 8.20 18.67
CA ASP A 105 16.87 8.89 19.28
C ASP A 105 16.52 10.38 19.39
#